data_AF-A0A090QWL9-F1
#
_entry.id   AF-A0A090QWL9-F1
#
_cell.length_a   1.000
_cell.length_b   1.000
_cell.length_c   1.000
_cell.angle_alpha   90.00
_cell.angle_beta   90.00
_cell.angle_gamma   90.00
#
_symmetry.space_group_name_H-M   'P 1'
#
loop_
_entity.id
_entity.type
_entity.pdbx_description
1 polymer ?
#
loop_
_entity_poly.entity_id
_entity_poly.type
_entity_poly.pdbx_seq_one_letter_code
_entity_poly.pdbx_strand_id
1 'polypeptide(L)' 'MFTKHPELDNLHEDKQYHNLSWLCQRWLELLPVPASEKQALIQAPNCQNTYDYLMSIMQKPH' A
#
# COMPACT_ATOMS: atom_id res chain seq x y z
N MET A 1 15.21 -14.29 6.40
CA MET A 1 13.75 -14.11 6.60
C MET A 1 12.89 -15.04 5.73
N PHE A 2 13.39 -15.94 4.88
CA PHE A 2 12.55 -17.04 4.31
C PHE A 2 13.30 -18.39 4.26
N THR A 3 14.36 -18.54 5.07
CA THR A 3 15.26 -19.70 5.04
C THR A 3 14.62 -21.04 5.41
N LYS A 4 13.41 -21.03 5.99
CA LYS A 4 12.72 -22.25 6.42
C LYS A 4 11.77 -22.84 5.37
N HIS A 5 11.36 -22.07 4.36
CA HIS A 5 10.37 -22.47 3.36
C HIS A 5 10.61 -21.73 2.02
N PRO A 6 11.65 -22.10 1.25
CA PRO A 6 11.98 -21.47 -0.04
C PRO A 6 10.85 -21.60 -1.09
N GLU A 7 9.96 -22.58 -0.95
CA GLU A 7 8.76 -22.75 -1.77
C GLU A 7 7.76 -21.60 -1.64
N LEU A 8 7.73 -20.92 -0.48
CA LEU A 8 6.91 -19.74 -0.26
C LEU A 8 7.52 -18.49 -0.88
N ASP A 9 8.84 -18.48 -1.09
CA ASP A 9 9.55 -17.37 -1.72
C ASP A 9 9.16 -17.23 -3.21
N ASN A 10 8.98 -18.36 -3.90
CA ASN A 10 8.50 -18.41 -5.28
C ASN A 10 6.98 -18.16 -5.44
N LEU A 11 6.21 -18.21 -4.35
CA LEU A 11 4.78 -17.89 -4.35
C LEU A 11 4.49 -16.40 -4.12
N HIS A 12 5.51 -15.64 -3.75
CA HIS A 12 5.40 -14.21 -3.57
C HIS A 12 5.51 -13.51 -4.92
N GLU A 13 4.35 -13.39 -5.59
CA GLU A 13 4.10 -12.49 -6.72
C GLU A 13 4.99 -11.26 -6.64
N ASP A 14 5.80 -11.04 -7.67
CA ASP A 14 6.83 -10.01 -7.83
C ASP A 14 6.56 -8.74 -7.02
N LYS A 15 6.97 -8.75 -5.74
CA LYS A 15 6.55 -7.72 -4.79
C LYS A 15 7.30 -6.45 -5.09
N GLN A 16 6.60 -5.48 -5.67
CA GLN A 16 7.17 -4.20 -6.10
C GLN A 16 7.37 -3.24 -4.91
N TYR A 17 8.13 -3.67 -3.90
CA TYR A 17 8.41 -2.87 -2.70
C TYR A 17 9.12 -1.54 -2.98
N HIS A 18 9.78 -1.40 -4.13
CA HIS A 18 10.42 -0.16 -4.57
C HIS A 18 9.53 0.71 -5.47
N ASN A 19 8.31 0.24 -5.79
CA ASN A 19 7.33 1.00 -6.57
C ASN A 19 6.34 1.66 -5.61
N LEU A 20 6.47 2.98 -5.44
CA LEU A 20 5.62 3.74 -4.55
C LEU A 20 4.14 3.65 -4.92
N SER A 21 3.82 3.63 -6.22
CA SER A 21 2.42 3.49 -6.67
C SER A 21 1.83 2.14 -6.30
N TRP A 22 2.60 1.07 -6.44
CA TRP A 22 2.18 -0.28 -6.02
C TRP A 22 1.95 -0.35 -4.51
N LEU A 23 2.88 0.20 -3.72
CA LEU A 23 2.75 0.25 -2.26
C LEU A 23 1.50 1.03 -1.85
N CYS A 24 1.28 2.22 -2.42
CA CYS A 24 0.10 3.05 -2.13
C CYS A 24 -1.21 2.30 -2.40
N GLN A 25 -1.31 1.56 -3.51
CA GLN A 25 -2.50 0.77 -3.83
C GLN A 25 -2.73 -0.38 -2.84
N ARG A 26 -1.68 -1.14 -2.49
CA ARG A 26 -1.77 -2.22 -1.50
C ARG A 26 -2.19 -1.71 -0.12
N TRP A 27 -1.68 -0.56 0.28
CA TRP A 27 -2.10 0.06 1.55
C TRP A 27 -3.56 0.50 1.52
N LEU A 28 -4.05 1.08 0.42
CA LEU A 28 -5.47 1.43 0.29
C LEU A 28 -6.39 0.23 0.41
N GLU A 29 -5.97 -0.95 -0.05
CA GLU A 29 -6.74 -2.19 0.10
C GLU A 29 -6.95 -2.59 1.56
N LEU A 30 -5.92 -2.41 2.39
CA LEU A 30 -5.91 -2.79 3.81
C LEU A 30 -6.53 -1.74 4.73
N LEU A 31 -6.52 -0.47 4.33
CA LEU A 31 -6.99 0.63 5.17
C LEU A 31 -8.52 0.58 5.38
N PRO A 32 -9.00 0.76 6.62
CA PRO A 32 -10.42 0.86 6.94
C PRO A 32 -10.95 2.27 6.64
N VAL A 33 -10.86 2.70 5.38
CA VAL A 33 -11.35 4.00 4.92
C VAL A 33 -12.73 3.88 4.26
N PRO A 34 -13.59 4.90 4.37
CA PRO A 34 -14.86 4.93 3.63
C PRO A 34 -14.65 4.74 2.13
N ALA A 35 -15.57 4.03 1.48
CA ALA A 35 -15.46 3.70 0.06
C ALA A 35 -15.32 4.95 -0.84
N SER A 36 -16.00 6.05 -0.49
CA SER A 36 -15.90 7.33 -1.20
C SER A 36 -14.50 7.94 -1.12
N GLU A 37 -13.89 7.97 0.06
CA GLU A 37 -12.52 8.45 0.25
C GLU A 37 -11.52 7.55 -0.46
N LYS A 38 -11.71 6.24 -0.39
CA LYS A 38 -10.88 5.26 -1.11
C LYS A 38 -10.94 5.46 -2.62
N GLN A 39 -12.14 5.68 -3.18
CA GLN A 39 -12.31 5.96 -4.61
C GLN A 39 -11.60 7.25 -5.03
N ALA A 40 -11.69 8.32 -4.24
CA ALA A 40 -11.00 9.56 -4.53
C ALA A 40 -9.46 9.39 -4.57
N LEU A 41 -8.91 8.58 -3.65
CA LEU A 41 -7.47 8.28 -3.62
C LEU A 41 -7.03 7.38 -4.78
N ILE A 42 -7.87 6.42 -5.20
CA ILE A 42 -7.59 5.53 -6.35
C ILE A 42 -7.65 6.28 -7.68
N GLN A 43 -8.60 7.22 -7.82
CA GLN A 43 -8.79 7.99 -9.06
C GLN A 43 -7.77 9.13 -9.24
N ALA A 44 -6.92 9.37 -8.25
CA ALA A 44 -5.86 10.35 -8.37
C ALA A 44 -4.92 10.01 -9.54
N PRO A 45 -4.41 11.01 -10.28
CA PRO A 45 -3.56 10.78 -11.45
C PRO A 45 -2.20 10.16 -11.11
N ASN A 46 -1.81 10.18 -9.85
CA ASN A 46 -0.60 9.56 -9.34
C ASN A 46 -0.79 9.18 -7.85
N CYS A 47 0.19 8.48 -7.30
CA CYS A 47 0.14 7.97 -5.93
C CYS A 47 0.47 9.00 -4.85
N GLN A 48 0.75 10.27 -5.20
CA GLN A 48 1.19 11.29 -4.24
C GLN A 48 0.12 11.56 -3.19
N ASN A 49 -1.15 11.72 -3.60
CA ASN A 49 -2.26 11.95 -2.68
C ASN A 49 -2.43 10.79 -1.68
N THR A 50 -2.26 9.55 -2.16
CA THR A 50 -2.29 8.37 -1.30
C THR A 50 -1.11 8.33 -0.35
N TYR A 51 0.10 8.65 -0.84
CA TYR A 51 1.29 8.73 0.00
C TYR A 51 1.14 9.77 1.11
N ASP A 52 0.71 10.98 0.77
CA ASP A 52 0.51 12.07 1.74
C ASP A 52 -0.54 11.68 2.79
N TYR A 53 -1.63 11.04 2.35
CA TYR A 53 -2.64 10.48 3.25
C TYR A 53 -2.03 9.44 4.20
N LEU A 54 -1.27 8.46 3.67
CA LEU A 54 -0.61 7.42 4.46
C LEU A 54 0.36 8.01 5.48
N MET A 55 1.14 9.01 5.10
CA MET A 55 2.05 9.68 6.03
C MET A 55 1.27 10.45 7.09
N SER A 56 0.16 11.10 6.73
CA SER A 56 -0.66 11.84 7.71
C SER A 56 -1.26 10.93 8.79
N ILE A 57 -1.65 9.69 8.45
CA ILE A 57 -2.18 8.73 9.43
C ILE A 57 -1.06 8.09 10.26
N MET A 58 0.10 7.83 9.67
CA MET A 58 1.24 7.22 10.36
C MET A 58 1.96 8.20 11.29
N GLN A 59 1.96 9.48 10.95
CA GLN A 59 2.58 10.56 11.75
C GLN A 59 1.64 11.13 12.80
N LYS A 60 0.34 10.83 12.76
CA LYS A 60 -0.57 11.15 13.86
C LYS A 60 -0.22 10.26 15.05
N PRO A 61 0.31 10.81 16.16
CA PRO A 61 0.41 10.01 17.37
C PRO A 61 -1.03 9.70 17.81
N HIS A 62 -1.32 8.41 17.99
CA HIS A 62 -2.55 7.93 18.63
C HIS A 62 -2.60 8.34 20.10
#